data_AF-A0A7C2NAE9-F1
#
_entry.id   AF-A0A7C2NAE9-F1
#
_cell.length_a   1.000
_cell.length_b   1.000
_cell.length_c   1.000
_cell.angle_alpha   90.00
_cell.angle_beta   90.00
_cell.angle_gamma   90.00
#
_symmetry.space_group_name_H-M   'P 1'
#
loop_
_entity.id
_entity.type
_entity.pdbx_description
1 polymer ?
#
loop_
_entity_poly.entity_id
_entity_poly.type
_entity_poly.pdbx_seq_one_letter_code
_entity_poly.pdbx_strand_id
1 'polypeptide(L)'
;MGNSDYFGSIIARLMEEIGRYDTGIAVSVGVTFWPLFMITVKPHVNHELCAEFSKLFARKKLTMAANAMTEPQGGSDIENLDELKGKTIRTTAVLDGDEWIISGHKLWPTNTGGVADLRSVTLL
;
A
#
# COMPACT_ATOMS: atom_id res chain seq x y z
N MET A 1 -2.47 8.04 -13.05
CA MET A 1 -1.32 8.20 -12.12
C MET A 1 -0.05 7.56 -12.66
N GLY A 2 0.01 6.25 -12.90
CA GLY A 2 1.29 5.56 -13.11
C GLY A 2 2.01 5.69 -14.46
N ASN A 3 1.62 6.62 -15.34
CA ASN A 3 2.39 6.96 -16.56
C ASN A 3 2.68 8.46 -16.68
N SER A 4 2.42 9.26 -15.63
CA SER A 4 2.70 10.70 -15.65
C SER A 4 4.06 10.98 -15.04
N ASP A 5 4.96 11.59 -15.80
CA ASP A 5 6.29 12.01 -15.33
C ASP A 5 6.23 13.10 -14.25
N TYR A 6 5.09 13.77 -14.11
CA TYR A 6 4.88 14.81 -13.09
C TYR A 6 4.50 14.27 -11.72
N PHE A 7 4.02 13.03 -11.63
CA PHE A 7 3.48 12.52 -10.37
C PHE A 7 4.55 12.48 -9.27
N GLY A 8 5.73 11.94 -9.57
CA GLY A 8 6.83 11.87 -8.61
C GLY A 8 7.30 13.24 -8.14
N SER A 9 7.44 14.20 -9.07
CA SER A 9 7.90 15.56 -8.73
C SER A 9 6.86 16.36 -7.94
N ILE A 10 5.58 16.22 -8.25
CA ILE A 10 4.49 16.86 -7.48
C ILE A 10 4.42 16.29 -6.07
N ILE A 11 4.46 14.96 -5.92
CA ILE A 11 4.42 14.31 -4.60
C ILE A 11 5.67 14.69 -3.80
N ALA A 12 6.86 14.71 -4.39
CA ALA A 12 8.07 15.12 -3.69
C ALA A 12 7.96 16.53 -3.11
N ARG A 13 7.49 17.51 -3.90
CA ARG A 13 7.28 18.89 -3.44
C ARG A 13 6.20 18.98 -2.35
N LEU A 14 5.09 18.25 -2.52
CA LEU A 14 4.02 18.21 -1.52
C LEU A 14 4.52 17.64 -0.19
N MET A 15 5.27 16.53 -0.24
CA MET A 15 5.82 15.87 0.95
C MET A 15 6.92 16.71 1.61
N GLU A 16 7.73 17.45 0.86
CA GLU A 16 8.72 18.39 1.40
C GLU A 16 8.04 19.48 2.24
N GLU A 17 6.97 20.09 1.71
CA GLU A 17 6.24 21.13 2.42
C GLU A 17 5.53 20.59 3.67
N ILE A 18 4.84 19.44 3.58
CA ILE A 18 4.16 18.83 4.74
C ILE A 18 5.19 18.37 5.79
N GLY A 19 6.26 17.71 5.34
CA GLY A 19 7.30 17.17 6.21
C GLY A 19 8.10 18.26 6.94
N ARG A 20 8.19 19.47 6.38
CA ARG A 20 8.76 20.64 7.08
C ARG A 20 7.99 20.97 8.37
N TYR A 21 6.69 20.68 8.41
CA TYR A 21 5.85 20.91 9.57
C TYR A 21 5.75 19.67 10.46
N ASP A 22 5.42 18.52 9.89
CA ASP A 22 5.25 17.27 10.65
C ASP A 22 5.48 16.04 9.76
N THR A 23 6.46 15.22 10.13
CA THR A 23 6.83 14.01 9.39
C THR A 23 5.85 12.86 9.60
N GLY A 24 5.15 12.81 10.74
CA GLY A 24 4.11 11.82 11.01
C GLY A 24 2.87 12.02 10.14
N ILE A 25 2.46 13.28 9.93
CA ILE A 25 1.41 13.64 8.97
C ILE A 25 1.88 13.32 7.55
N ALA A 26 3.11 13.70 7.19
CA ALA A 26 3.67 13.40 5.87
C ALA A 26 3.66 11.89 5.57
N VAL A 27 4.09 11.05 6.52
CA VAL A 27 4.08 9.59 6.37
C VAL A 27 2.65 9.04 6.27
N SER A 28 1.73 9.50 7.11
CA SER A 28 0.33 9.05 7.08
C SER A 28 -0.36 9.36 5.74
N VAL A 29 -0.10 10.55 5.18
CA VAL A 29 -0.56 10.94 3.83
C VAL A 29 0.17 10.15 2.75
N GLY A 30 1.49 10.01 2.83
CA GLY A 30 2.32 9.32 1.84
C GLY A 30 1.94 7.85 1.66
N VAL A 31 1.72 7.13 2.76
CA VAL A 31 1.32 5.70 2.74
C VAL A 31 -0.03 5.48 2.04
N THR A 32 -0.90 6.50 2.02
CA THR A 32 -2.20 6.40 1.34
C THR A 32 -2.06 6.17 -0.17
N PHE A 33 -0.94 6.58 -0.78
CA PHE A 33 -0.69 6.37 -2.20
C PHE A 33 -0.15 4.98 -2.56
N TRP A 34 0.48 4.28 -1.61
CA TRP A 34 1.19 3.02 -1.90
C TRP A 34 0.29 1.91 -2.46
N PRO A 35 -0.90 1.61 -1.88
CA PRO A 35 -1.80 0.61 -2.44
C PRO A 35 -2.22 0.93 -3.89
N LEU A 36 -2.28 2.21 -4.24
CA LEU A 36 -2.63 2.65 -5.59
C LEU A 36 -1.49 2.38 -6.58
N PHE A 37 -0.22 2.43 -6.15
CA PHE A 37 0.90 2.12 -7.04
C PHE A 37 0.85 0.68 -7.55
N MET A 38 0.46 -0.25 -6.69
CA MET A 38 0.36 -1.68 -7.03
C MET A 38 -0.63 -1.97 -8.17
N ILE A 39 -1.60 -1.08 -8.40
CA ILE A 39 -2.63 -1.25 -9.44
C ILE A 39 -2.59 -0.18 -10.54
N THR A 40 -1.77 0.87 -10.41
CA THR A 40 -1.71 1.97 -11.39
C THR A 40 -0.38 2.06 -12.13
N VAL A 41 0.66 1.36 -11.69
CA VAL A 41 2.03 1.46 -12.23
C VAL A 41 2.43 0.16 -12.92
N LYS A 42 3.20 0.25 -14.02
CA LYS A 42 3.73 -0.93 -14.71
C LYS A 42 4.62 -1.77 -13.78
N PRO A 43 4.65 -3.10 -13.91
CA PRO A 43 4.00 -3.90 -14.96
C PRO A 43 2.51 -4.20 -14.71
N HIS A 44 1.97 -3.91 -13.53
CA HIS A 44 0.61 -4.30 -13.15
C HIS A 44 -0.34 -3.09 -13.10
N VAL A 45 -1.03 -2.85 -14.21
CA VAL A 45 -2.10 -1.85 -14.30
C VAL A 45 -3.45 -2.56 -14.31
N ASN A 46 -4.24 -2.41 -13.24
CA ASN A 46 -5.56 -3.01 -13.12
C ASN A 46 -6.64 -1.90 -13.14
N HIS A 47 -7.27 -1.73 -14.31
CA HIS A 47 -8.29 -0.71 -14.53
C HIS A 47 -9.59 -0.97 -13.76
N GLU A 48 -9.94 -2.23 -13.52
CA GLU A 48 -11.15 -2.60 -12.78
C GLU A 48 -11.02 -2.20 -11.31
N LEU A 49 -9.92 -2.58 -10.66
CA LEU A 49 -9.62 -2.17 -9.29
C LEU A 49 -9.45 -0.65 -9.17
N CYS A 50 -8.85 0.00 -10.17
CA CYS A 50 -8.78 1.47 -10.19
C CYS A 50 -10.18 2.09 -10.21
N ALA A 51 -11.09 1.60 -11.07
CA ALA A 51 -12.45 2.10 -11.17
C ALA A 51 -13.23 1.84 -9.86
N GLU A 52 -13.06 0.67 -9.26
CA GLU A 52 -13.68 0.31 -7.99
C GLU A 52 -13.21 1.21 -6.85
N PHE A 53 -11.90 1.28 -6.61
CA PHE A 53 -11.35 2.01 -5.48
C PHE A 53 -11.36 3.53 -5.67
N SER A 54 -11.42 4.05 -6.90
CA SER A 54 -11.54 5.50 -7.15
C SER A 54 -12.73 6.13 -6.42
N LYS A 55 -13.82 5.38 -6.22
CA LYS A 55 -15.02 5.81 -5.49
C LYS A 55 -14.71 6.17 -4.04
N LEU A 56 -13.75 5.48 -3.42
CA LEU A 56 -13.29 5.80 -2.05
C LEU A 56 -12.62 7.17 -2.02
N PHE A 57 -11.87 7.54 -3.05
CA PHE A 57 -11.12 8.81 -3.09
C PHE A 57 -11.94 10.00 -3.63
N ALA A 58 -13.07 9.73 -4.30
CA ALA A 58 -13.97 10.76 -4.83
C ALA A 58 -15.05 11.22 -3.83
N ARG A 59 -15.20 10.54 -2.68
CA ARG A 59 -16.24 10.84 -1.69
C ARG A 59 -15.90 12.07 -0.83
N LYS A 60 -16.92 12.69 -0.21
CA LYS A 60 -16.75 13.81 0.75
C LYS A 60 -16.35 13.36 2.16
N LYS A 61 -15.45 12.38 2.25
CA LYS A 61 -14.88 11.86 3.49
C LYS A 61 -13.41 11.55 3.22
N LEU A 62 -12.53 11.95 4.15
CA LEU A 62 -11.11 11.62 4.08
C LEU A 62 -10.95 10.10 3.91
N THR A 63 -10.10 9.72 2.99
CA THR A 63 -9.77 8.32 2.72
C THR A 63 -8.31 8.13 3.01
N MET A 64 -8.03 7.24 3.96
CA MET A 64 -6.68 6.85 4.32
C MET A 64 -6.45 5.41 3.86
N ALA A 65 -5.23 5.08 3.47
CA ALA A 65 -4.87 3.71 3.13
C ALA A 65 -3.65 3.24 3.91
N ALA A 66 -3.51 1.93 4.06
CA ALA A 66 -2.36 1.29 4.68
C ALA A 66 -1.68 0.36 3.69
N ASN A 67 -0.37 0.20 3.86
CA ASN A 67 0.38 -0.87 3.20
C ASN A 67 0.98 -1.80 4.25
N ALA A 68 0.61 -3.08 4.18
CA ALA A 68 0.98 -4.09 5.15
C ALA A 68 1.95 -5.10 4.52
N MET A 69 3.24 -4.78 4.61
CA MET A 69 4.34 -5.59 4.11
C MET A 69 5.02 -6.38 5.23
N THR A 70 5.59 -5.65 6.18
CA THR A 70 6.47 -6.18 7.23
C THR A 70 5.78 -7.20 8.13
N GLU A 71 6.53 -8.24 8.49
CA GLU A 71 6.11 -9.31 9.40
C GLU A 71 7.09 -9.43 10.58
N PRO A 72 6.71 -10.07 11.71
CA PRO A 72 7.56 -10.16 12.89
C PRO A 72 8.97 -10.71 12.63
N GLN A 73 9.12 -11.59 11.65
CA GLN A 73 10.39 -12.23 11.29
C GLN A 73 11.24 -11.42 10.31
N GLY A 74 10.68 -10.38 9.66
CA GLY A 74 11.42 -9.66 8.63
C GLY A 74 10.64 -8.53 7.95
N GLY A 75 11.38 -7.46 7.64
CA GLY A 75 10.94 -6.36 6.79
C GLY A 75 11.76 -6.28 5.52
N SER A 76 13.06 -6.00 5.64
CA SER A 76 13.95 -5.76 4.49
C SER A 76 14.07 -6.95 3.53
N ASP A 77 13.99 -8.17 4.04
CA ASP A 77 14.09 -9.40 3.24
C ASP A 77 12.98 -9.55 2.20
N ILE A 78 11.86 -8.82 2.35
CA ILE A 78 10.73 -8.87 1.43
C ILE A 78 11.06 -8.33 0.04
N GLU A 79 12.04 -7.43 -0.05
CA GLU A 79 12.50 -6.80 -1.30
C GLU A 79 13.71 -7.54 -1.90
N ASN A 80 14.23 -8.58 -1.24
CA ASN A 80 15.29 -9.43 -1.80
C ASN A 80 14.69 -10.44 -2.79
N LEU A 81 14.41 -9.95 -4.00
CA LEU A 81 13.80 -10.73 -5.08
C LEU A 81 14.79 -11.67 -5.78
N ASP A 82 16.10 -11.43 -5.69
CA ASP A 82 17.10 -12.24 -6.37
C ASP A 82 17.38 -13.56 -5.63
N GLU A 83 17.52 -13.51 -4.30
CA GLU A 83 17.91 -14.66 -3.48
C GLU A 83 16.73 -15.26 -2.72
N LEU A 84 15.97 -14.41 -2.02
CA LEU A 84 14.94 -14.86 -1.07
C LEU A 84 13.58 -15.06 -1.72
N LYS A 85 13.22 -14.29 -2.76
CA LYS A 85 11.99 -14.50 -3.56
C LYS A 85 10.74 -14.65 -2.69
N GLY A 86 10.61 -13.82 -1.65
CA GLY A 86 9.47 -13.83 -0.73
C GLY A 86 9.41 -15.02 0.25
N LYS A 87 10.43 -15.89 0.31
CA LYS A 87 10.46 -17.07 1.22
C LYS A 87 10.30 -16.73 2.70
N THR A 88 10.57 -15.49 3.09
CA THR A 88 10.42 -15.04 4.47
C THR A 88 8.99 -14.64 4.81
N ILE A 89 8.10 -14.44 3.82
CA ILE A 89 6.69 -14.08 4.02
C ILE A 89 5.93 -15.29 4.57
N ARG A 90 5.13 -15.08 5.62
CA ARG A 90 4.29 -16.11 6.24
C ARG A 90 2.80 -15.82 6.14
N THR A 91 2.41 -14.60 5.77
CA THR A 91 1.00 -14.32 5.43
C THR A 91 0.64 -15.07 4.15
N THR A 92 -0.43 -15.85 4.18
CA THR A 92 -0.91 -16.65 3.05
C THR A 92 -2.31 -16.22 2.63
N ALA A 93 -2.66 -16.46 1.37
CA ALA A 93 -4.04 -16.47 0.90
C ALA A 93 -4.42 -17.86 0.37
N VAL A 94 -5.48 -18.45 0.92
CA VAL A 94 -6.02 -19.73 0.45
C VAL A 94 -7.43 -19.51 -0.09
N LEU A 95 -7.70 -19.95 -1.31
CA LEU A 95 -9.03 -19.91 -1.90
C LEU A 95 -9.90 -20.99 -1.25
N ASP A 96 -11.00 -20.60 -0.63
CA ASP A 96 -12.01 -21.48 -0.04
C ASP A 96 -13.38 -21.14 -0.66
N GLY A 97 -13.85 -21.99 -1.58
CA GLY A 97 -15.03 -21.71 -2.39
C GLY A 97 -14.82 -20.52 -3.34
N ASP A 98 -15.57 -19.44 -3.11
CA ASP A 98 -15.53 -18.18 -3.86
C ASP A 98 -14.82 -17.03 -3.11
N GLU A 99 -14.25 -17.30 -1.93
CA GLU A 99 -13.58 -16.30 -1.09
C GLU A 99 -12.10 -16.65 -0.81
N TRP A 100 -11.30 -15.61 -0.56
CA TRP A 100 -9.90 -15.76 -0.15
C TRP A 100 -9.79 -15.63 1.37
N ILE A 101 -9.31 -16.69 2.01
CA ILE A 101 -8.93 -16.68 3.42
C ILE A 101 -7.48 -16.17 3.52
N ILE A 102 -7.32 -14.95 4.03
CA ILE A 102 -6.01 -14.34 4.27
C ILE A 102 -5.64 -14.52 5.75
N SER A 103 -4.52 -15.20 6.02
CA SER A 103 -4.06 -15.49 7.39
C SER A 103 -2.59 -15.12 7.56
N GLY A 104 -2.27 -14.38 8.61
CA GLY A 104 -0.91 -13.94 8.88
C GLY A 104 -0.82 -12.89 9.98
N HIS A 105 0.39 -12.38 10.22
CA HIS A 105 0.64 -11.31 11.19
C HIS A 105 1.52 -10.23 10.56
N LYS A 106 0.93 -9.05 10.37
CA LYS A 106 1.62 -7.86 9.86
C LYS A 106 2.03 -6.96 11.02
N LEU A 107 3.18 -6.31 10.87
CA LEU A 107 3.80 -5.52 11.94
C LEU A 107 4.13 -4.11 11.43
N TRP A 108 3.77 -3.10 12.23
CA TRP A 108 3.96 -1.66 11.95
C TRP A 108 3.29 -1.07 10.67
N PRO A 109 2.15 -1.58 10.15
CA PRO A 109 1.50 -0.92 9.03
C PRO A 109 0.90 0.43 9.48
N THR A 110 1.39 1.53 8.90
CA THR A 110 0.87 2.88 9.16
C THR A 110 -0.63 2.94 8.83
N ASN A 111 -1.39 3.80 9.53
CA ASN A 111 -2.84 4.00 9.38
C ASN A 111 -3.73 2.83 9.86
N THR A 112 -3.18 1.78 10.48
CA THR A 112 -3.98 0.61 10.90
C THR A 112 -4.62 0.70 12.28
N GLY A 113 -4.40 1.79 13.02
CA GLY A 113 -5.09 2.12 14.28
C GLY A 113 -6.57 2.51 14.13
N GLY A 114 -7.27 1.99 13.11
CA GLY A 114 -8.69 2.24 12.86
C GLY A 114 -9.02 3.30 11.82
N VAL A 115 -8.02 3.88 11.13
CA VAL A 115 -8.25 4.99 10.18
C VAL A 115 -8.19 4.59 8.70
N ALA A 116 -7.53 3.48 8.34
CA ALA A 116 -7.43 3.05 6.95
C ALA A 116 -8.74 2.44 6.40
N ASP A 117 -9.21 2.98 5.28
CA ASP A 117 -10.34 2.46 4.48
C ASP A 117 -9.90 1.42 3.44
N LEU A 118 -8.64 1.49 2.97
CA LEU A 118 -8.06 0.57 1.99
C LEU A 118 -6.73 0.01 2.52
N ARG A 119 -6.45 -1.27 2.27
CA ARG A 119 -5.20 -1.92 2.69
C ARG A 119 -4.65 -2.75 1.53
N SER A 120 -3.39 -2.55 1.17
CA SER A 120 -2.62 -3.55 0.43
C SER A 120 -1.93 -4.48 1.43
N VAL A 121 -1.92 -5.77 1.11
CA VAL A 121 -1.29 -6.81 1.93
C VAL A 121 -0.37 -7.63 1.05
N THR A 122 0.90 -7.75 1.45
CA THR A 122 1.84 -8.65 0.76
C THR A 122 1.71 -10.05 1.34
N LEU A 123 1.49 -11.06 0.49
CA LEU A 123 1.23 -12.43 0.89
C LEU A 123 1.79 -13.41 -0.16
N LEU A 124 1.86 -14.69 0.21
CA LEU A 124 2.16 -15.82 -0.68
C LEU A 124 0.89 -16.48 -1.21
#